data_AF-A0A0A1THD2-F1
#
_entry.id   AF-A0A0A1THD2-F1
#
_cell.length_a   1.000
_cell.length_b   1.000
_cell.length_c   1.000
_cell.angle_alpha   90.00
_cell.angle_beta   90.00
_cell.angle_gamma   90.00
#
_symmetry.space_group_name_H-M   'P 1'
#
loop_
_entity.id
_entity.type
_entity.pdbx_description
1 polymer ?
#
loop_
_entity_poly.entity_id
_entity_poly.type
_entity_poly.pdbx_seq_one_letter_code
_entity_poly.pdbx_strand_id
1 'polypeptide(L)'
;MCTYLYDIDPASELGSLLEPGKKYIIRNQAGKDLGFTDYGYSEQDKSANRQWLAFTPSSEKRKLVSGRVNGHASFTVVPALPWPPKLETHMRRCETNDNDNGKEQSPLLEVTVLNPANEDVTVQTRDRQRFLTANGPMDTADAEEHCVALDPRPRIIDTETPAPKSTIQIIDIKARAVVRPAHRPTGFFQYKLTDLRPSLQHLVTLRPGEPLIRRIDISQVIIGVPDGLYGLRMEPRGMW
;
A
#
# COMPACT_ATOMS: atom_id res chain seq x y z
N MET A 1 -7.18 9.65 16.65
CA MET A 1 -8.03 10.32 15.64
C MET A 1 -7.57 9.82 14.28
N CYS A 2 -8.44 9.16 13.51
CA CYS A 2 -8.05 8.64 12.19
C CYS A 2 -8.23 9.76 11.16
N THR A 3 -7.14 10.17 10.51
CA THR A 3 -7.16 11.13 9.41
C THR A 3 -7.16 10.34 8.10
N TYR A 4 -8.16 10.57 7.26
CA TYR A 4 -8.25 9.96 5.93
C TYR A 4 -7.79 10.99 4.90
N LEU A 5 -6.88 10.57 4.02
CA LEU A 5 -6.45 11.36 2.87
C LEU A 5 -7.19 10.85 1.64
N TYR A 6 -7.72 11.77 0.84
CA TYR A 6 -8.45 11.45 -0.38
C TYR A 6 -7.89 12.31 -1.50
N ASP A 7 -7.53 11.67 -2.61
CA ASP A 7 -7.02 12.35 -3.79
C ASP A 7 -8.20 12.92 -4.59
N ILE A 8 -8.14 14.21 -4.89
CA ILE A 8 -9.18 14.90 -5.66
C ILE A 8 -8.52 15.34 -6.95
N ASP A 9 -9.03 14.86 -8.08
CA ASP A 9 -8.59 15.32 -9.38
C ASP A 9 -8.81 16.85 -9.48
N PRO A 10 -7.76 17.66 -9.65
CA PRO A 10 -7.89 19.12 -9.76
C PRO A 10 -8.75 19.57 -10.95
N ALA A 11 -8.85 18.74 -12.00
CA ALA A 11 -9.67 19.02 -13.17
C ALA A 11 -11.15 18.66 -12.98
N SER A 12 -11.50 17.97 -11.88
CA SER A 12 -12.88 17.59 -11.60
C SER A 12 -13.72 18.78 -11.14
N GLU A 13 -15.03 18.67 -11.31
CA GLU A 13 -16.00 19.64 -10.78
C GLU A 13 -15.81 19.84 -9.26
N LEU A 14 -15.54 18.76 -8.52
CA LEU A 14 -15.23 18.83 -7.09
C LEU A 14 -13.91 19.57 -6.81
N GLY A 15 -12.87 19.32 -7.60
CA GLY A 15 -11.58 20.01 -7.49
C GLY A 15 -11.70 21.52 -7.68
N SER A 16 -12.57 21.97 -8.58
CA SER A 16 -12.79 23.40 -8.84
C SER A 16 -13.41 24.19 -7.67
N LEU A 17 -14.06 23.51 -6.73
CA LEU A 17 -14.75 24.13 -5.58
C LEU A 17 -13.85 24.28 -4.34
N LEU A 18 -12.70 23.61 -4.34
CA LEU A 18 -11.89 23.39 -3.17
C LEU A 18 -10.56 24.12 -3.33
N GLU A 19 -10.26 25.04 -2.42
CA GLU A 19 -8.98 25.73 -2.43
C GLU A 19 -8.02 25.11 -1.41
N PRO A 20 -6.75 24.90 -1.78
CA PRO A 20 -5.72 24.46 -0.85
C PRO A 20 -5.61 25.36 0.40
N GLY A 21 -5.40 24.74 1.56
CA GLY A 21 -5.30 25.42 2.86
C GLY A 21 -6.63 25.65 3.56
N LYS A 22 -7.76 25.49 2.87
CA LYS A 22 -9.09 25.69 3.44
C LYS A 22 -9.63 24.44 4.11
N LYS A 23 -10.46 24.65 5.13
CA LYS A 23 -11.16 23.59 5.85
C LYS A 23 -12.62 23.59 5.43
N TYR A 24 -13.11 22.45 4.99
CA TYR A 24 -14.47 22.27 4.51
C TYR A 24 -15.26 21.32 5.41
N ILE A 25 -16.57 21.52 5.44
CA ILE A 25 -17.52 20.64 6.11
C ILE A 25 -18.51 20.09 5.08
N ILE A 26 -18.72 18.78 5.11
CA ILE A 26 -19.82 18.11 4.42
C ILE A 26 -20.98 18.00 5.40
N ARG A 27 -22.13 18.56 5.03
CA ARG A 27 -23.39 18.33 5.73
C ARG A 27 -24.37 17.63 4.81
N ASN A 28 -24.92 16.54 5.30
CA ASN A 28 -26.11 15.92 4.74
C ASN A 28 -27.33 16.69 5.28
N GLN A 29 -28.17 17.23 4.40
CA GLN A 29 -29.47 17.78 4.79
C GLN A 29 -30.47 16.62 4.94
N ALA A 30 -30.38 15.88 6.04
CA ALA A 30 -31.37 14.84 6.33
C ALA A 30 -32.57 15.45 7.06
N GLY A 31 -33.72 15.53 6.36
CA GLY A 31 -34.97 16.02 6.94
C GLY A 31 -36.09 16.07 5.92
N LYS A 32 -36.71 14.91 5.68
CA LYS A 32 -37.79 14.58 4.71
C LYS A 32 -37.26 14.07 3.37
N ASP A 33 -37.64 12.83 3.09
CA ASP A 33 -37.35 12.02 1.90
C ASP A 33 -35.91 11.50 1.75
N LEU A 34 -35.81 10.18 1.65
CA LEU A 34 -34.56 9.42 1.43
C LEU A 34 -33.98 9.62 0.01
N GLY A 35 -34.41 10.66 -0.71
CA GLY A 35 -33.84 11.12 -1.95
C GLY A 35 -33.00 12.37 -1.68
N PHE A 36 -31.68 12.27 -1.81
CA PHE A 36 -30.80 13.43 -1.73
C PHE A 36 -31.17 14.44 -2.81
N THR A 37 -31.74 15.57 -2.42
CA THR A 37 -31.90 16.72 -3.33
C THR A 37 -30.68 17.63 -3.27
N ASP A 38 -30.07 17.81 -2.09
CA ASP A 38 -29.04 18.82 -1.89
C ASP A 38 -27.92 18.36 -0.95
N TYR A 39 -26.67 18.55 -1.40
CA TYR A 39 -25.46 18.51 -0.56
C TYR A 39 -24.60 19.72 -0.90
N GLY A 40 -23.81 20.19 0.05
CA GLY A 40 -22.99 21.38 -0.15
C GLY A 40 -21.73 21.38 0.70
N TYR A 41 -20.73 22.09 0.20
CA TYR A 41 -19.48 22.35 0.91
C TYR A 41 -19.54 23.76 1.49
N SER A 42 -19.16 23.92 2.75
CA SER A 42 -18.92 25.24 3.33
C SER A 42 -17.51 25.29 3.86
N GLU A 43 -16.82 26.38 3.57
CA GLU A 43 -15.59 26.74 4.26
C GLU A 43 -15.93 26.97 5.75
N GLN A 44 -15.16 26.35 6.63
CA GLN A 44 -15.33 26.46 8.07
C GLN A 44 -14.70 27.77 8.56
N ASP A 45 -15.32 28.90 8.21
CA ASP A 45 -14.89 30.20 8.72
C ASP A 45 -15.57 30.56 10.05
N LYS A 46 -14.86 31.30 10.90
CA LYS A 46 -15.25 31.62 12.31
C LYS A 46 -16.36 32.67 12.45
N SER A 47 -16.96 33.11 11.35
CA SER A 47 -18.00 34.15 11.34
C SER A 47 -19.33 33.60 10.83
N ALA A 48 -20.41 34.02 11.48
CA ALA A 48 -21.78 33.52 11.36
C ALA A 48 -22.47 33.64 9.97
N ASN A 49 -21.74 33.95 8.90
CA ASN A 49 -22.23 33.98 7.52
C ASN A 49 -21.60 32.85 6.71
N ARG A 50 -22.18 31.66 6.79
CA ARG A 50 -21.78 30.51 5.96
C ARG A 50 -22.36 30.66 4.57
N GLN A 51 -21.58 31.14 3.62
CA GLN A 51 -21.93 31.08 2.20
C GLN A 51 -21.69 29.65 1.72
N TRP A 52 -22.77 28.93 1.42
CA TRP A 52 -22.68 27.56 0.92
C TRP A 52 -22.26 27.59 -0.55
N LEU A 53 -21.23 26.83 -0.90
CA LEU A 53 -20.89 26.54 -2.29
C LEU A 53 -21.98 25.61 -2.82
N ALA A 54 -23.01 26.20 -3.41
CA ALA A 54 -24.17 25.49 -3.91
C ALA A 54 -23.80 24.71 -5.18
N PHE A 55 -24.09 23.42 -5.17
CA PHE A 55 -24.07 22.60 -6.38
C PHE A 55 -25.32 22.91 -7.19
N THR A 56 -25.19 23.11 -8.51
CA THR A 56 -26.38 23.09 -9.38
C THR A 56 -26.85 21.65 -9.48
N PRO A 57 -28.09 21.30 -9.13
CA PRO A 57 -28.53 19.91 -9.15
C PRO A 57 -28.43 19.37 -10.58
N SER A 58 -27.44 18.50 -10.83
CA SER A 58 -27.42 17.66 -12.02
C SER A 58 -28.70 16.83 -12.02
N SER A 59 -29.35 16.71 -13.18
CA SER A 59 -30.58 15.91 -13.32
C SER A 59 -30.37 14.41 -13.09
N GLU A 60 -29.14 13.97 -12.84
CA GLU A 60 -28.85 12.61 -12.43
C GLU A 60 -29.25 12.39 -10.97
N LYS A 61 -30.13 11.41 -10.74
CA LYS A 61 -30.44 10.88 -9.41
C LYS A 61 -29.17 10.30 -8.80
N ARG A 62 -28.42 11.12 -8.07
CA ARG A 62 -27.22 10.69 -7.35
C ARG A 62 -27.63 9.71 -6.26
N LYS A 63 -27.11 8.49 -6.32
CA LYS A 63 -27.39 7.44 -5.35
C LYS A 63 -26.75 7.80 -4.02
N LEU A 64 -27.55 7.89 -2.97
CA LEU A 64 -27.02 8.03 -1.62
C LEU A 64 -26.17 6.81 -1.28
N VAL A 65 -24.90 7.06 -1.02
CA VAL A 65 -23.94 6.01 -0.73
C VAL A 65 -24.01 5.72 0.79
N SER A 66 -24.10 6.72 1.68
CA SER A 66 -24.14 6.50 3.14
C SER A 66 -25.48 6.86 3.82
N GLY A 67 -26.06 5.92 4.59
CA GLY A 67 -27.32 6.09 5.34
C GLY A 67 -27.21 6.71 6.74
N ARG A 68 -26.05 7.28 7.14
CA ARG A 68 -25.93 7.89 8.47
C ARG A 68 -26.61 9.25 8.53
N VAL A 69 -27.72 9.30 9.28
CA VAL A 69 -28.63 10.45 9.41
C VAL A 69 -27.99 11.68 10.07
N ASN A 70 -26.91 11.52 10.85
CA ASN A 70 -26.25 12.60 11.60
C ASN A 70 -24.73 12.64 11.41
N GLY A 71 -24.24 12.47 10.17
CA GLY A 71 -22.81 12.53 9.86
C GLY A 71 -22.32 13.97 9.67
N HIS A 72 -21.39 14.43 10.51
CA HIS A 72 -20.59 15.62 10.25
C HIS A 72 -19.17 15.20 9.89
N ALA A 73 -18.75 15.43 8.64
CA ALA A 73 -17.38 15.24 8.20
C ALA A 73 -16.74 16.59 7.91
N SER A 74 -15.55 16.82 8.43
CA SER A 74 -14.74 17.98 8.05
C SER A 74 -13.40 17.51 7.51
N PHE A 75 -12.91 18.17 6.48
CA PHE A 75 -11.62 17.88 5.87
C PHE A 75 -10.87 19.18 5.59
N THR A 76 -9.55 19.11 5.56
CA THR A 76 -8.69 20.22 5.13
C THR A 76 -8.15 19.86 3.76
N VAL A 77 -8.27 20.78 2.81
CA VAL A 77 -7.70 20.62 1.47
C VAL A 77 -6.24 21.02 1.54
N VAL A 78 -5.37 20.18 1.02
CA VAL A 78 -3.93 20.44 0.93
C VAL A 78 -3.55 20.46 -0.55
N PRO A 79 -2.55 21.25 -0.96
CA PRO A 79 -2.19 21.39 -2.37
C PRO A 79 -1.64 20.09 -2.97
N ALA A 80 -1.06 19.23 -2.12
CA ALA A 80 -0.60 17.91 -2.49
C ALA A 80 -0.72 16.96 -1.30
N LEU A 81 -1.03 15.70 -1.57
CA LEU A 81 -0.88 14.63 -0.59
C LEU A 81 0.59 14.18 -0.59
N PRO A 82 1.21 13.97 0.59
CA PRO A 82 2.53 13.36 0.65
C PRO A 82 2.42 11.94 0.10
N TRP A 83 2.97 11.71 -1.09
CA TRP A 83 3.09 10.37 -1.63
C TRP A 83 4.41 9.78 -1.14
N PRO A 84 4.42 8.62 -0.48
CA PRO A 84 5.67 8.02 -0.06
C PRO A 84 6.55 7.76 -1.29
N PRO A 85 7.86 7.99 -1.20
CA PRO A 85 8.76 7.74 -2.30
C PRO A 85 8.76 6.25 -2.65
N LYS A 86 9.04 5.95 -3.91
CA LYS A 86 9.17 4.58 -4.38
C LYS A 86 10.55 4.06 -3.99
N LEU A 87 10.61 3.03 -3.15
CA LEU A 87 11.88 2.38 -2.82
C LEU A 87 12.37 1.56 -4.01
N GLU A 88 13.68 1.45 -4.12
CA GLU A 88 14.32 0.61 -5.12
C GLU A 88 14.67 -0.75 -4.52
N THR A 89 14.60 -1.80 -5.33
CA THR A 89 15.00 -3.15 -4.91
C THR A 89 15.85 -3.78 -5.99
N HIS A 90 17.08 -4.11 -5.63
CA HIS A 90 18.08 -4.70 -6.50
C HIS A 90 18.40 -6.11 -6.02
N MET A 91 18.54 -7.05 -6.94
CA MET A 91 18.84 -8.46 -6.64
C MET A 91 20.10 -8.87 -7.39
N ARG A 92 21.09 -9.42 -6.69
CA ARG A 92 22.32 -9.95 -7.31
C ARG A 92 22.74 -11.26 -6.67
N ARG A 93 23.31 -12.17 -7.46
CA ARG A 93 23.97 -13.36 -6.93
C ARG A 93 25.25 -12.93 -6.19
N CYS A 94 25.48 -13.47 -5.00
CA CYS A 94 26.76 -13.28 -4.33
C CYS A 94 27.85 -14.06 -5.07
N GLU A 95 28.98 -13.41 -5.30
CA GLU A 95 30.17 -14.10 -5.80
C GLU A 95 30.71 -15.03 -4.72
N THR A 96 31.07 -16.22 -5.17
CA THR A 96 31.69 -17.26 -4.35
C THR A 96 33.17 -16.91 -4.30
N ASN A 97 33.71 -16.53 -3.14
CA ASN A 97 35.15 -16.29 -3.04
C ASN A 97 35.86 -17.65 -3.16
N ASP A 98 36.68 -17.83 -4.19
CA ASP A 98 37.43 -19.07 -4.50
C ASP A 98 38.46 -19.49 -3.43
N ASN A 99 38.63 -18.69 -2.35
CA ASN A 99 39.63 -18.91 -1.31
C ASN A 99 39.20 -19.85 -0.18
N ASP A 100 37.98 -20.40 -0.19
CA ASP A 100 37.44 -21.18 0.94
C ASP A 100 37.47 -22.69 0.65
N ASN A 101 38.66 -23.29 0.81
CA ASN A 101 38.98 -24.72 0.97
C ASN A 101 37.85 -25.74 0.73
N GLY A 102 37.41 -25.91 -0.52
CA GLY A 102 36.66 -27.08 -0.98
C GLY A 102 35.29 -27.34 -0.34
N LYS A 103 34.72 -26.37 0.39
CA LYS A 103 33.33 -26.47 0.85
C LYS A 103 32.43 -25.87 -0.22
N GLU A 104 31.50 -26.66 -0.74
CA GLU A 104 30.41 -26.16 -1.59
C GLU A 104 29.70 -25.01 -0.88
N GLN A 105 29.96 -23.78 -1.32
CA GLN A 105 29.29 -22.61 -0.78
C GLN A 105 27.84 -22.62 -1.26
N SER A 106 26.90 -22.50 -0.33
CA SER A 106 25.49 -22.38 -0.67
C SER A 106 25.29 -21.23 -1.66
N PRO A 107 24.47 -21.39 -2.72
CA PRO A 107 24.10 -20.28 -3.59
C PRO A 107 23.40 -19.19 -2.77
N LEU A 108 24.05 -18.03 -2.66
CA LEU A 108 23.54 -16.87 -1.95
C LEU A 108 23.04 -15.81 -2.94
N LEU A 109 21.87 -15.27 -2.65
CA LEU A 109 21.28 -14.12 -3.32
C LEU A 109 21.30 -12.93 -2.37
N GLU A 110 21.89 -11.82 -2.80
CA GLU A 110 21.83 -10.55 -2.10
C GLU A 110 20.70 -9.69 -2.66
N VAL A 111 19.82 -9.24 -1.78
CA VAL A 111 18.74 -8.30 -2.10
C VAL A 111 19.02 -7.01 -1.35
N THR A 112 19.09 -5.91 -2.10
CA THR A 112 19.33 -4.57 -1.58
C THR A 112 18.07 -3.73 -1.76
N VAL A 113 17.60 -3.11 -0.68
CA VAL A 113 16.51 -2.13 -0.72
C VAL A 113 17.08 -0.76 -0.40
N LEU A 114 16.80 0.22 -1.26
CA LEU A 114 17.32 1.58 -1.14
C LEU A 114 16.18 2.59 -1.08
N ASN A 115 16.30 3.56 -0.19
CA ASN A 115 15.49 4.78 -0.22
C ASN A 115 16.20 5.84 -1.06
N PRO A 116 15.71 6.15 -2.28
CA PRO A 116 16.31 7.17 -3.14
C PRO A 116 15.89 8.61 -2.77
N ALA A 117 14.96 8.79 -1.82
CA ALA A 117 14.51 10.11 -1.40
C ALA A 117 15.52 10.79 -0.47
N ASN A 118 15.31 12.08 -0.23
CA ASN A 118 16.14 12.89 0.68
C ASN A 118 15.68 12.84 2.14
N GLU A 119 14.58 12.16 2.42
CA GLU A 119 13.98 12.06 3.75
C GLU A 119 13.84 10.59 4.18
N ASP A 120 13.87 10.36 5.48
CA ASP A 120 13.62 9.05 6.09
C ASP A 120 12.21 8.55 5.75
N VAL A 121 12.09 7.26 5.45
CA VAL A 121 10.81 6.63 5.13
C VAL A 121 10.57 5.48 6.07
N THR A 122 9.46 5.52 6.80
CA THR A 122 9.00 4.40 7.62
C THR A 122 8.07 3.51 6.82
N VAL A 123 8.39 2.22 6.79
CA VAL A 123 7.76 1.21 5.94
C VAL A 123 7.36 0.02 6.81
N GLN A 124 6.17 -0.53 6.56
CA GLN A 124 5.71 -1.72 7.24
C GLN A 124 6.49 -2.95 6.76
N THR A 125 6.88 -3.85 7.63
CA THR A 125 7.59 -5.07 7.23
C THR A 125 6.63 -6.20 6.86
N ARG A 126 5.33 -6.02 7.11
CA ARG A 126 4.24 -6.99 6.95
C ARG A 126 2.95 -6.28 6.57
N ASP A 127 1.95 -7.04 6.16
CA ASP A 127 0.60 -6.54 5.88
C ASP A 127 0.62 -5.46 4.79
N ARG A 128 -0.08 -4.34 4.96
CA ARG A 128 -0.20 -3.30 3.92
C ARG A 128 0.57 -2.04 4.31
N GLN A 129 1.49 -1.60 3.43
CA GLN A 129 2.15 -0.30 3.57
C GLN A 129 1.19 0.86 3.75
N ARG A 130 0.09 0.82 3.01
CA ARG A 130 -0.94 1.83 3.06
C ARG A 130 -2.03 1.34 3.98
N PHE A 131 -2.04 1.90 5.19
CA PHE A 131 -3.17 1.79 6.08
C PHE A 131 -4.38 2.59 5.58
N LEU A 132 -4.13 3.57 4.69
CA LEU A 132 -5.14 4.32 3.96
C LEU A 132 -5.49 3.57 2.69
N THR A 133 -6.16 2.42 2.80
CA THR A 133 -7.14 2.14 1.75
C THR A 133 -8.23 3.20 1.88
N ALA A 134 -8.78 3.63 0.75
CA ALA A 134 -10.03 4.36 0.75
C ALA A 134 -11.12 3.39 1.22
N ASN A 135 -11.09 3.04 2.51
CA ASN A 135 -12.26 2.52 3.18
C ASN A 135 -13.13 3.75 3.35
N GLY A 136 -13.86 4.06 2.28
CA GLY A 136 -14.91 5.05 2.38
C GLY A 136 -15.85 4.62 3.50
N PRO A 137 -16.76 5.50 3.95
CA PRO A 137 -17.91 5.10 4.78
C PRO A 137 -18.87 4.10 4.07
N MET A 138 -18.37 3.42 3.04
CA MET A 138 -19.01 2.72 1.93
C MET A 138 -18.51 1.31 1.72
N ASP A 139 -17.51 0.86 2.46
CA ASP A 139 -17.11 -0.54 2.44
C ASP A 139 -18.15 -1.33 3.22
N THR A 140 -19.13 -1.89 2.50
CA THR A 140 -19.96 -2.98 2.99
C THR A 140 -19.08 -4.20 3.22
N ALA A 141 -19.50 -5.13 4.06
CA ALA A 141 -18.78 -6.39 4.31
C ALA A 141 -18.43 -7.17 3.02
N ASP A 142 -19.13 -6.91 1.91
CA ASP A 142 -18.85 -7.50 0.59
C ASP A 142 -17.68 -6.81 -0.17
N ALA A 143 -17.22 -5.63 0.25
CA ALA A 143 -16.00 -4.99 -0.23
C ALA A 143 -14.72 -5.68 0.30
N GLU A 144 -14.87 -6.65 1.22
CA GLU A 144 -13.80 -7.55 1.64
C GLU A 144 -13.26 -8.40 0.48
N GLU A 145 -14.00 -8.54 -0.63
CA GLU A 145 -13.54 -9.26 -1.83
C GLU A 145 -12.55 -8.45 -2.69
N HIS A 146 -12.51 -7.12 -2.50
CA HIS A 146 -11.50 -6.22 -3.11
C HIS A 146 -10.50 -5.67 -2.11
N CYS A 147 -10.59 -6.11 -0.85
CA CYS A 147 -9.45 -6.04 0.04
C CYS A 147 -8.33 -6.92 -0.54
N VAL A 148 -7.41 -6.33 -1.31
CA VAL A 148 -6.07 -6.91 -1.58
C VAL A 148 -5.61 -7.61 -0.31
N ALA A 149 -5.62 -8.94 -0.33
CA ALA A 149 -5.52 -9.76 0.86
C ALA A 149 -4.39 -9.26 1.76
N LEU A 150 -4.68 -9.05 3.04
CA LEU A 150 -3.64 -8.75 4.03
C LEU A 150 -2.64 -9.92 3.98
N ASP A 151 -1.39 -9.61 3.69
CA ASP A 151 -0.32 -10.59 3.68
C ASP A 151 0.52 -10.40 4.95
N PRO A 152 0.24 -11.16 6.02
CA PRO A 152 0.93 -11.01 7.30
C PRO A 152 2.37 -11.54 7.26
N ARG A 153 2.80 -12.10 6.13
CA ARG A 153 4.13 -12.67 5.99
C ARG A 153 5.18 -11.55 5.92
N PRO A 154 6.39 -11.82 6.43
CA PRO A 154 7.48 -10.86 6.37
C PRO A 154 7.87 -10.53 4.93
N ARG A 155 8.15 -9.25 4.71
CA ARG A 155 8.75 -8.70 3.49
C ARG A 155 10.27 -8.78 3.58
N ILE A 156 10.96 -8.53 2.47
CA ILE A 156 12.43 -8.58 2.44
C ILE A 156 13.09 -7.59 3.42
N ILE A 157 12.41 -6.47 3.70
CA ILE A 157 12.83 -5.43 4.65
C ILE A 157 12.64 -5.81 6.12
N ASP A 158 11.97 -6.94 6.43
CA ASP A 158 11.87 -7.47 7.79
C ASP A 158 13.22 -8.10 8.18
N THR A 159 14.01 -7.40 9.00
CA THR A 159 15.33 -7.90 9.47
C THR A 159 15.20 -8.93 10.58
N GLU A 160 14.12 -8.86 11.35
CA GLU A 160 13.88 -9.67 12.56
C GLU A 160 13.44 -11.10 12.26
N THR A 161 13.00 -11.37 11.04
CA THR A 161 12.55 -12.70 10.61
C THR A 161 13.38 -13.25 9.46
N PRO A 162 13.29 -14.57 9.17
CA PRO A 162 13.90 -15.13 7.97
C PRO A 162 13.38 -14.49 6.68
N ALA A 163 14.28 -14.29 5.72
CA ALA A 163 13.92 -13.68 4.43
C ALA A 163 12.83 -14.49 3.70
N PRO A 164 11.89 -13.83 2.98
CA PRO A 164 10.72 -14.49 2.39
C PRO A 164 11.05 -15.26 1.11
N LYS A 165 11.80 -16.37 1.24
CA LYS A 165 12.23 -17.24 0.13
C LYS A 165 11.06 -17.71 -0.74
N SER A 166 9.90 -17.91 -0.12
CA SER A 166 8.65 -18.32 -0.77
C SER A 166 8.11 -17.33 -1.81
N THR A 167 8.64 -16.11 -1.85
CA THR A 167 8.24 -15.06 -2.81
C THR A 167 9.16 -14.98 -4.03
N ILE A 168 10.24 -15.78 -4.06
CA ILE A 168 11.19 -15.81 -5.17
C ILE A 168 10.70 -16.79 -6.24
N GLN A 169 10.71 -16.34 -7.48
CA GLN A 169 10.38 -17.09 -8.68
C GLN A 169 11.64 -17.35 -9.51
N ILE A 170 11.66 -18.48 -10.23
CA ILE A 170 12.70 -18.80 -11.21
C ILE A 170 12.12 -18.67 -12.61
N ILE A 171 12.78 -17.89 -13.45
CA ILE A 171 12.36 -17.57 -14.81
C ILE A 171 13.43 -18.07 -15.77
N ASP A 172 13.03 -18.78 -16.81
CA ASP A 172 13.89 -19.03 -17.96
C ASP A 172 14.03 -17.73 -18.76
N ILE A 173 15.24 -17.20 -18.85
CA ILE A 173 15.50 -15.91 -19.50
C ILE A 173 15.24 -15.99 -21.01
N LYS A 174 15.53 -17.13 -21.64
CA LYS A 174 15.37 -17.34 -23.08
C LYS A 174 13.90 -17.51 -23.43
N ALA A 175 13.19 -18.37 -22.69
CA ALA A 175 11.77 -18.63 -22.92
C ALA A 175 10.84 -17.54 -22.33
N ARG A 176 11.38 -16.65 -21.48
CA ARG A 176 10.62 -15.67 -20.67
C ARG A 176 9.47 -16.31 -19.88
N ALA A 177 9.65 -17.57 -19.48
CA ALA A 177 8.64 -18.37 -18.84
C ALA A 177 9.02 -18.66 -17.37
N VAL A 178 8.01 -18.74 -16.51
CA VAL A 178 8.22 -19.11 -15.10
C VAL A 178 8.46 -20.61 -15.03
N VAL A 179 9.68 -21.01 -14.68
CA VAL A 179 10.09 -22.41 -14.49
C VAL A 179 9.65 -22.91 -13.12
N ARG A 180 9.77 -22.03 -12.13
CA ARG A 180 9.29 -22.28 -10.77
C ARG A 180 8.53 -21.08 -10.25
N PRO A 181 7.21 -21.20 -10.01
CA PRO A 181 6.45 -20.12 -9.41
C PRO A 181 6.87 -19.95 -7.95
N ALA A 182 6.67 -18.74 -7.43
CA ALA A 182 6.77 -18.48 -6.01
C ALA A 182 5.72 -19.33 -5.31
N HIS A 183 6.07 -19.83 -4.12
CA HIS A 183 5.18 -20.68 -3.36
C HIS A 183 3.91 -19.89 -2.99
N ARG A 184 2.79 -20.24 -3.63
CA ARG A 184 1.51 -19.64 -3.29
C ARG A 184 1.13 -20.08 -1.88
N PRO A 185 0.69 -19.16 -1.02
CA PRO A 185 0.16 -19.58 0.28
C PRO A 185 -1.00 -20.54 0.05
N THR A 186 -0.87 -21.77 0.54
CA THR A 186 -1.97 -22.72 0.59
C THR A 186 -2.66 -22.57 1.94
N GLY A 187 -3.90 -22.06 1.92
CA GLY A 187 -4.75 -22.00 3.11
C GLY A 187 -5.61 -20.75 3.15
N PHE A 188 -6.87 -20.91 3.56
CA PHE A 188 -7.62 -19.83 4.16
C PHE A 188 -6.84 -19.39 5.40
N PHE A 189 -6.09 -18.30 5.31
CA PHE A 189 -5.69 -17.61 6.52
C PHE A 189 -6.99 -17.26 7.22
N GLN A 190 -7.26 -17.91 8.35
CA GLN A 190 -8.26 -17.44 9.28
C GLN A 190 -7.74 -16.08 9.72
N TYR A 191 -8.16 -15.02 9.03
CA TYR A 191 -7.96 -13.66 9.46
C TYR A 191 -8.68 -13.58 10.81
N LYS A 192 -7.96 -13.88 11.90
CA LYS A 192 -8.34 -13.29 13.17
C LYS A 192 -8.41 -11.81 12.86
N LEU A 193 -9.55 -11.17 13.13
CA LEU A 193 -9.70 -9.72 13.10
C LEU A 193 -8.62 -9.14 14.02
N THR A 194 -7.44 -8.99 13.46
CA THR A 194 -6.27 -8.47 14.13
C THR A 194 -6.36 -6.98 13.90
N ASP A 195 -5.97 -6.21 14.91
CA ASP A 195 -5.87 -4.78 14.76
C ASP A 195 -5.03 -4.46 13.52
N LEU A 196 -5.67 -3.90 12.50
CA LEU A 196 -5.04 -3.65 11.20
C LEU A 196 -4.05 -2.48 11.30
N ARG A 197 -4.09 -1.70 12.39
CA ARG A 197 -3.27 -0.51 12.56
C ARG A 197 -1.78 -0.90 12.49
N PRO A 198 -0.93 -0.03 11.89
CA PRO A 198 0.49 -0.28 11.86
C PRO A 198 1.03 -0.52 13.27
N SER A 199 1.65 -1.67 13.48
CA SER A 199 2.33 -1.99 14.75
C SER A 199 3.76 -1.50 14.68
N LEU A 200 4.25 -0.83 15.71
CA LEU A 200 5.65 -0.39 15.82
C LEU A 200 6.64 -1.54 15.61
N GLN A 201 6.26 -2.76 16.00
CA GLN A 201 7.08 -3.97 15.85
C GLN A 201 7.23 -4.41 14.39
N HIS A 202 6.35 -3.94 13.50
CA HIS A 202 6.36 -4.23 12.07
C HIS A 202 6.70 -2.97 11.26
N LEU A 203 7.42 -2.01 11.83
CA LEU A 203 7.89 -0.83 11.11
C LEU A 203 9.41 -0.82 11.06
N VAL A 204 9.95 -0.47 9.90
CA VAL A 204 11.37 -0.20 9.69
C VAL A 204 11.53 1.18 9.07
N THR A 205 12.53 1.94 9.53
CA THR A 205 12.88 3.23 8.93
C THR A 205 14.07 3.05 8.02
N LEU A 206 13.91 3.43 6.75
CA LEU A 206 14.95 3.42 5.74
C LEU A 206 15.46 4.85 5.53
N ARG A 207 16.74 5.06 5.83
CA ARG A 207 17.40 6.35 5.66
C ARG A 207 17.80 6.59 4.19
N PRO A 208 17.79 7.85 3.73
CA PRO A 208 18.31 8.25 2.43
C PRO A 208 19.70 7.67 2.15
N GLY A 209 19.85 7.00 1.01
CA GLY A 209 21.16 6.51 0.56
C GLY A 209 21.77 5.34 1.36
N GLU A 210 21.18 4.95 2.49
CA GLU A 210 21.62 3.79 3.28
C GLU A 210 20.93 2.51 2.76
N PRO A 211 21.67 1.57 2.14
CA PRO A 211 21.08 0.34 1.62
C PRO A 211 20.77 -0.65 2.75
N LEU A 212 19.54 -1.18 2.78
CA LEU A 212 19.19 -2.37 3.55
C LEU A 212 19.56 -3.60 2.73
N ILE A 213 20.50 -4.41 3.21
CA ILE A 213 21.03 -5.57 2.49
C ILE A 213 20.62 -6.86 3.20
N ARG A 214 20.05 -7.81 2.44
CA ARG A 214 19.62 -9.11 2.94
C ARG A 214 20.19 -10.21 2.05
N ARG A 215 20.92 -11.15 2.67
CA ARG A 215 21.47 -12.33 1.99
C ARG A 215 20.58 -13.53 2.23
N ILE A 216 20.24 -14.22 1.15
CA ILE A 216 19.27 -15.31 1.13
C ILE A 216 19.94 -16.54 0.54
N ASP A 217 20.02 -17.61 1.32
CA ASP A 217 20.36 -18.93 0.77
C ASP A 217 19.21 -19.45 -0.09
N ILE A 218 19.47 -19.61 -1.40
CA ILE A 218 18.49 -20.04 -2.40
C ILE A 218 18.64 -21.52 -2.78
N SER A 219 19.43 -22.32 -2.06
CA SER A 219 19.64 -23.75 -2.36
C SER A 219 18.32 -24.51 -2.49
N GLN A 220 17.41 -24.29 -1.54
CA GLN A 220 16.07 -24.88 -1.54
C GLN A 220 15.14 -24.31 -2.62
N VAL A 221 15.41 -23.09 -3.10
CA VAL A 221 14.62 -22.47 -4.17
C VAL A 221 15.00 -23.08 -5.52
N ILE A 222 16.27 -23.43 -5.73
CA ILE A 222 16.77 -23.97 -7.01
C ILE A 222 16.79 -25.51 -7.07
N ILE A 223 16.52 -26.21 -5.97
CA ILE A 223 16.58 -27.67 -5.91
C ILE A 223 15.71 -28.34 -6.98
N GLY A 224 16.26 -29.23 -7.81
CA GLY A 224 15.51 -29.90 -8.88
C GLY A 224 15.13 -29.01 -10.06
N VAL A 225 15.73 -27.83 -10.21
CA VAL A 225 15.74 -27.08 -11.47
C VAL A 225 16.84 -27.68 -12.35
N PRO A 226 16.56 -28.03 -13.63
CA PRO A 226 17.58 -28.52 -14.55
C PRO A 226 18.72 -27.52 -14.75
N ASP A 227 19.85 -27.97 -15.26
CA ASP A 227 20.96 -27.08 -15.60
C ASP A 227 20.57 -26.12 -16.73
N GLY A 228 20.89 -24.83 -16.56
CA GLY A 228 20.52 -23.79 -17.50
C GLY A 228 20.77 -22.37 -16.99
N LEU A 229 20.46 -21.39 -17.83
CA LEU A 229 20.56 -19.97 -17.48
C LEU A 229 19.18 -19.44 -17.07
N TYR A 230 19.05 -19.09 -15.79
CA TYR A 230 17.80 -18.63 -15.20
C TYR A 230 17.95 -17.26 -14.56
N GLY A 231 16.86 -16.51 -14.55
CA GLY A 231 16.68 -15.28 -13.80
C GLY A 231 15.90 -15.55 -12.51
N LEU A 232 16.20 -14.78 -11.47
CA LEU A 232 15.45 -14.77 -10.23
C LEU A 232 14.61 -13.50 -10.16
N ARG A 233 13.34 -13.64 -9.77
CA ARG A 233 12.42 -12.51 -9.59
C ARG A 233 11.71 -12.63 -8.25
N MET A 234 11.68 -11.54 -7.48
CA MET A 234 10.85 -11.45 -6.29
C MET A 234 9.44 -10.98 -6.66
N GLU A 235 8.41 -11.62 -6.11
CA GLU A 235 7.03 -11.15 -6.24
C GLU A 235 6.81 -9.85 -5.45
N PRO A 236 5.88 -8.97 -5.88
CA PRO A 236 5.57 -7.73 -5.17
C PRO A 236 5.25 -7.91 -3.68
N ARG A 237 4.63 -9.02 -3.27
CA ARG A 237 4.33 -9.31 -1.86
C ARG A 237 5.55 -9.59 -0.98
N GLY A 238 6.68 -10.00 -1.59
CA GLY A 238 7.95 -10.20 -0.90
C GLY A 238 8.82 -8.94 -0.86
N MET A 239 8.47 -7.96 -1.68
CA MET A 239 9.12 -6.64 -1.70
C MET A 239 8.63 -5.79 -0.52
N TRP A 240 9.14 -4.56 -0.46
CA TRP A 240 8.76 -3.54 0.52
C TRP A 240 7.33 -3.06 0.35
#